data_AF-A0A7Y6E1A1-F1
#
_entry.id   AF-A0A7Y6E1A1-F1
#
_cell.length_a   1.000
_cell.length_b   1.000
_cell.length_c   1.000
_cell.angle_alpha   90.00
_cell.angle_beta   90.00
_cell.angle_gamma   90.00
#
_symmetry.space_group_name_H-M   'P 1'
#
loop_
_entity.id
_entity.type
_entity.pdbx_description
1 polymer ?
#
loop_
_entity_poly.entity_id
_entity_poly.type
_entity_poly.pdbx_seq_one_letter_code
_entity_poly.pdbx_strand_id
1 'polypeptide(L)'
;LYLACLDPVGERLLGAVRTAMAEPAADAPPTSLRVLAALFTALEGRRDAWFVLYDATLPPDSDAARRASYYRSAIDDLAATGTADLLQSAGASDPLDADALKYAWRGLCTALVRWWINHPDQSPEDMTQRCARIFAAARAIGLTDDGHA
;
A
#
# COMPACT_ATOMS: atom_id res chain seq x y z
N LEU A 1 -15.59 9.06 19.32
CA LEU A 1 -14.15 8.73 19.46
C LEU A 1 -13.60 8.05 18.20
N TYR A 2 -14.17 6.91 17.76
CA TYR A 2 -13.70 6.19 16.57
C TYR A 2 -13.57 7.07 15.30
N LEU A 3 -14.62 7.80 14.92
CA LEU A 3 -14.60 8.71 13.76
C LEU A 3 -13.54 9.83 13.89
N ALA A 4 -13.40 10.40 15.08
CA ALA A 4 -12.41 11.44 15.37
C ALA A 4 -10.96 10.92 15.28
N CYS A 5 -10.75 9.61 15.49
CA CYS A 5 -9.47 8.96 15.24
C CYS A 5 -9.29 8.54 13.78
N LEU A 6 -10.37 8.08 13.13
CA LEU A 6 -10.37 7.58 11.75
C LEU A 6 -10.10 8.69 10.73
N ASP A 7 -10.78 9.84 10.82
CA ASP A 7 -10.69 10.89 9.80
C ASP A 7 -9.26 11.44 9.63
N PRO A 8 -8.52 11.79 10.70
CA PRO A 8 -7.12 12.24 10.56
C PRO A 8 -6.19 11.16 10.03
N VAL A 9 -6.48 9.87 10.28
CA VAL A 9 -5.71 8.75 9.70
C VAL A 9 -6.00 8.64 8.21
N GLY A 10 -7.28 8.58 7.85
CA GLY A 10 -7.75 8.40 6.48
C GLY A 10 -7.26 9.53 5.57
N GLU A 11 -7.43 10.79 5.98
CA GLU A 11 -6.96 11.95 5.19
C GLU A 11 -5.44 11.95 5.02
N ARG A 12 -4.69 11.68 6.11
CA ARG A 12 -3.22 11.65 6.06
C ARG A 12 -2.72 10.55 5.14
N LEU A 13 -3.26 9.34 5.25
CA LEU A 13 -2.85 8.20 4.45
C LEU A 13 -3.21 8.40 2.98
N LEU A 14 -4.45 8.81 2.70
CA LEU A 14 -4.92 9.05 1.35
C LEU A 14 -4.17 10.20 0.68
N GLY A 15 -3.90 11.29 1.41
CA GLY A 15 -3.06 12.40 0.93
C GLY A 15 -1.63 11.96 0.63
N ALA A 16 -1.02 11.17 1.52
CA ALA A 16 0.34 10.66 1.33
C ALA A 16 0.44 9.74 0.09
N VAL A 17 -0.51 8.84 -0.11
CA VAL A 17 -0.55 7.95 -1.28
C VAL A 17 -0.75 8.75 -2.57
N ARG A 18 -1.65 9.74 -2.59
CA ARG A 18 -1.84 10.61 -3.76
C ARG A 18 -0.56 11.34 -4.16
N THR A 19 0.14 11.94 -3.19
CA THR A 19 1.43 12.60 -3.44
C THR A 19 2.48 11.60 -3.95
N ALA A 20 2.49 10.39 -3.41
CA ALA A 20 3.41 9.34 -3.85
C ALA A 20 3.09 8.78 -5.24
N MET A 21 1.87 8.94 -5.74
CA MET A 21 1.46 8.52 -7.08
C MET A 21 1.59 9.62 -8.13
N ALA A 22 1.74 10.89 -7.73
CA ALA A 22 1.97 11.99 -8.65
C ALA A 22 3.22 11.77 -9.51
N GLU A 23 3.24 12.41 -10.68
CA GLU A 23 4.34 12.31 -11.65
C GLU A 23 5.69 12.55 -10.98
N PRO A 24 6.57 11.53 -10.96
CA PRO A 24 7.86 11.65 -10.31
C PRO A 24 8.86 12.44 -11.16
N ALA A 25 9.90 12.97 -10.50
CA ALA A 25 11.12 13.37 -11.17
C ALA A 25 11.80 12.15 -11.85
N ALA A 26 12.60 12.40 -12.89
CA ALA A 26 13.22 11.35 -13.73
C ALA A 26 14.00 10.28 -12.94
N ASP A 27 14.64 10.65 -11.83
CA ASP A 27 15.47 9.76 -11.00
C ASP A 27 14.76 9.25 -9.74
N ALA A 28 13.44 9.40 -9.65
CA ALA A 28 12.72 8.97 -8.46
C ALA A 28 12.66 7.43 -8.35
N PRO A 29 12.56 6.88 -7.12
CA PRO A 29 12.29 5.47 -6.93
C PRO A 29 10.99 5.02 -7.63
N PRO A 30 10.86 3.72 -7.94
CA PRO A 30 9.62 3.15 -8.45
C PRO A 30 8.40 3.56 -7.63
N THR A 31 7.27 3.80 -8.30
CA THR A 31 6.01 4.24 -7.67
C THR A 31 5.60 3.35 -6.49
N SER A 32 5.79 2.03 -6.61
CA SER A 32 5.51 1.07 -5.53
C SER A 32 6.30 1.36 -4.25
N LEU A 33 7.60 1.67 -4.35
CA LEU A 33 8.42 2.02 -3.19
C LEU A 33 8.07 3.40 -2.63
N ARG A 34 7.75 4.37 -3.48
CA ARG A 34 7.28 5.70 -3.04
C ARG A 34 5.97 5.59 -2.25
N VAL A 35 5.02 4.78 -2.70
CA VAL A 35 3.75 4.53 -2.02
C VAL A 35 3.98 3.84 -0.67
N LEU A 36 4.84 2.83 -0.61
CA LEU A 36 5.18 2.17 0.66
C LEU A 36 5.86 3.13 1.65
N ALA A 37 6.81 3.95 1.18
CA ALA A 37 7.45 4.97 2.01
C ALA A 37 6.42 5.96 2.58
N ALA A 38 5.54 6.48 1.73
CA ALA A 38 4.47 7.38 2.13
C ALA A 38 3.51 6.74 3.14
N LEU A 39 3.18 5.47 2.95
CA LEU A 39 2.37 4.69 3.89
C LEU A 39 3.06 4.56 5.25
N PHE A 40 4.34 4.17 5.30
CA PHE A 40 5.06 4.01 6.57
C PHE A 40 5.20 5.35 7.30
N THR A 41 5.54 6.43 6.59
CA THR A 41 5.61 7.79 7.16
C THR A 41 4.23 8.29 7.63
N ALA A 42 3.16 7.94 6.93
CA ALA A 42 1.80 8.29 7.34
C ALA A 42 1.39 7.60 8.65
N LEU A 43 1.87 6.37 8.87
CA LEU A 43 1.56 5.52 10.01
C LEU A 43 2.58 5.59 11.16
N GLU A 44 3.66 6.36 11.01
CA GLU A 44 4.66 6.52 12.07
C GLU A 44 4.02 7.04 13.37
N GLY A 45 4.40 6.41 14.49
CA GLY A 45 3.81 6.69 15.81
C GLY A 45 2.38 6.15 16.03
N ARG A 46 1.75 5.54 15.01
CA ARG A 46 0.36 5.05 15.06
C ARG A 46 0.12 3.88 14.08
N ARG A 47 0.99 2.86 14.16
CA ARG A 47 1.02 1.72 13.22
C ARG A 47 -0.30 0.94 13.20
N ASP A 48 -0.94 0.81 14.35
CA ASP A 48 -2.24 0.13 14.51
C ASP A 48 -3.39 0.85 13.78
N ALA A 49 -3.21 2.12 13.42
CA ALA A 49 -4.24 2.90 12.72
C ALA A 49 -4.60 2.30 11.34
N TRP A 50 -3.70 1.54 10.72
CA TRP A 50 -4.01 0.73 9.54
C TRP A 50 -5.14 -0.27 9.81
N PHE A 51 -5.10 -0.97 10.94
CA PHE A 51 -6.09 -1.97 11.30
C PHE A 51 -7.41 -1.37 11.76
N VAL A 52 -7.38 -0.15 12.31
CA VAL A 52 -8.60 0.64 12.52
C VAL A 52 -9.25 0.93 11.17
N LEU A 53 -8.49 1.45 10.20
CA LEU A 53 -9.03 1.72 8.88
C LEU A 53 -9.62 0.46 8.24
N TYR A 54 -9.00 -0.72 8.42
CA TYR A 54 -9.45 -2.00 7.86
C TYR A 54 -10.26 -2.89 8.82
N ASP A 55 -10.76 -2.34 9.92
CA ASP A 55 -11.55 -3.08 10.90
C ASP A 55 -12.87 -3.60 10.28
N ALA A 56 -13.01 -4.92 10.22
CA ALA A 56 -14.20 -5.60 9.68
C ALA A 56 -15.27 -5.85 10.75
N THR A 57 -15.00 -5.51 12.01
CA THR A 57 -15.92 -5.72 13.14
C THR A 57 -16.88 -4.56 13.35
N LEU A 58 -16.72 -3.47 12.59
CA LEU A 58 -17.63 -2.33 12.63
C LEU A 58 -19.07 -2.77 12.31
N PRO A 59 -20.07 -2.31 13.09
CA PRO A 59 -21.46 -2.58 12.77
C PRO A 59 -21.77 -2.12 11.34
N PRO A 60 -22.36 -3.00 10.51
CA PRO A 60 -22.87 -2.62 9.20
C PRO A 60 -23.75 -1.38 9.31
N ASP A 61 -23.67 -0.49 8.31
CA ASP A 61 -24.46 0.75 8.24
C ASP A 61 -24.22 1.79 9.36
N SER A 62 -23.19 1.62 10.19
CA SER A 62 -22.74 2.68 11.09
C SER A 62 -22.04 3.81 10.31
N ASP A 63 -22.04 5.04 10.86
CA ASP A 63 -21.27 6.15 10.30
C ASP A 63 -19.78 5.82 10.21
N ALA A 64 -19.25 5.08 11.19
CA ALA A 64 -17.88 4.58 11.19
C ALA A 64 -17.62 3.62 10.01
N ALA A 65 -18.51 2.67 9.76
CA ALA A 65 -18.38 1.73 8.64
C ALA A 65 -18.43 2.45 7.29
N ARG A 66 -19.37 3.39 7.09
CA ARG A 66 -19.46 4.21 5.88
C ARG A 66 -18.19 5.02 5.65
N ARG A 67 -17.67 5.66 6.70
CA ARG A 67 -16.48 6.50 6.61
C ARG A 67 -15.21 5.68 6.35
N ALA A 68 -15.06 4.54 7.03
CA ALA A 68 -13.96 3.62 6.76
C ALA A 68 -14.05 3.09 5.32
N SER A 69 -15.24 2.73 4.85
CA SER A 69 -15.47 2.32 3.46
C SER A 69 -15.05 3.39 2.46
N TYR A 70 -15.39 4.66 2.70
CA TYR A 70 -14.96 5.78 1.83
C TYR A 70 -13.44 5.83 1.66
N TYR A 71 -12.69 5.80 2.77
CA TYR A 71 -11.23 5.84 2.71
C TYR A 71 -10.63 4.58 2.08
N ARG A 72 -11.20 3.39 2.38
CA ARG A 72 -10.78 2.14 1.74
C ARG A 72 -10.96 2.19 0.24
N SER A 73 -12.15 2.57 -0.23
CA SER A 73 -12.45 2.71 -1.66
C SER A 73 -11.50 3.70 -2.33
N ALA A 74 -11.27 4.87 -1.74
CA ALA A 74 -10.35 5.85 -2.32
C ALA A 74 -8.89 5.36 -2.40
N ILE A 75 -8.43 4.56 -1.44
CA ILE A 75 -7.10 3.93 -1.48
C ILE A 75 -7.06 2.77 -2.47
N ASP A 76 -8.12 1.96 -2.53
CA ASP A 76 -8.26 0.84 -3.46
C ASP A 76 -8.30 1.35 -4.92
N ASP A 77 -8.94 2.49 -5.20
CA ASP A 77 -8.96 3.13 -6.52
C ASP A 77 -7.56 3.58 -6.96
N LEU A 78 -6.79 4.16 -6.04
CA LEU A 78 -5.39 4.52 -6.27
C LEU A 78 -4.53 3.27 -6.52
N ALA A 79 -4.74 2.21 -5.75
CA ALA A 79 -4.07 0.93 -5.98
C ALA A 79 -4.45 0.33 -7.35
N ALA A 80 -5.71 0.43 -7.77
CA ALA A 80 -6.17 -0.05 -9.07
C ALA A 80 -5.44 0.69 -10.22
N THR A 81 -5.38 2.02 -10.17
CA THR A 81 -4.63 2.81 -11.15
C THR A 81 -3.16 2.41 -11.19
N GLY A 82 -2.48 2.36 -10.03
CA GLY A 82 -1.05 2.06 -9.98
C GLY A 82 -0.70 0.64 -10.43
N THR A 83 -1.58 -0.34 -10.20
CA THR A 83 -1.38 -1.74 -10.61
C THR A 83 -1.67 -1.94 -12.10
N ALA A 84 -2.69 -1.27 -12.63
CA ALA A 84 -2.96 -1.25 -14.08
C ALA A 84 -1.81 -0.60 -14.86
N ASP A 85 -1.30 0.55 -14.41
CA ASP A 85 -0.15 1.23 -15.04
C ASP A 85 1.10 0.34 -15.05
N LEU A 86 1.34 -0.36 -13.93
CA LEU A 86 2.46 -1.30 -13.81
C LEU A 86 2.35 -2.46 -14.80
N LEU A 87 1.19 -3.12 -14.87
CA LEU A 87 0.96 -4.23 -15.80
C LEU A 87 1.06 -3.77 -17.25
N GLN A 88 0.47 -2.63 -17.58
CA GLN A 88 0.55 -2.05 -18.93
C GLN A 88 2.00 -1.77 -19.33
N SER A 89 2.83 -1.26 -18.42
CA SER A 89 4.27 -1.05 -18.66
C SER A 89 5.05 -2.35 -18.89
N ALA A 90 4.56 -3.46 -18.33
CA ALA A 90 5.10 -4.80 -18.51
C ALA A 90 4.49 -5.54 -19.72
N GLY A 91 3.59 -4.92 -20.47
CA GLY A 91 2.91 -5.50 -21.63
C GLY A 91 1.74 -6.44 -21.28
N ALA A 92 1.34 -6.52 -20.01
CA ALA A 92 0.15 -7.23 -19.57
C ALA A 92 -1.06 -6.30 -19.55
N SER A 93 -2.19 -6.74 -20.12
CA SER A 93 -3.40 -5.90 -20.27
C SER A 93 -4.69 -6.58 -19.85
N ASP A 94 -4.62 -7.78 -19.24
CA ASP A 94 -5.80 -8.46 -18.70
C ASP A 94 -6.36 -7.66 -17.50
N PRO A 95 -7.63 -7.19 -17.55
CA PRO A 95 -8.24 -6.50 -16.43
C PRO A 95 -8.34 -7.34 -15.15
N LEU A 96 -8.43 -8.67 -15.26
CA LEU A 96 -8.44 -9.57 -14.11
C LEU A 96 -7.09 -9.64 -13.41
N ASP A 97 -5.99 -9.54 -14.16
CA ASP A 97 -4.64 -9.46 -13.58
C ASP A 97 -4.47 -8.16 -12.79
N ALA A 98 -4.99 -7.04 -13.30
CA ALA A 98 -4.97 -5.76 -12.59
C ALA A 98 -5.80 -5.80 -11.30
N ASP A 99 -7.00 -6.37 -11.35
CA ASP A 99 -7.83 -6.53 -10.16
C ASP A 99 -7.17 -7.46 -9.13
N ALA A 100 -6.66 -8.62 -9.56
CA ALA A 100 -5.94 -9.55 -8.69
C ALA A 100 -4.70 -8.89 -8.06
N LEU A 101 -3.92 -8.13 -8.85
CA LEU A 101 -2.73 -7.44 -8.37
C LEU A 101 -3.06 -6.35 -7.35
N LYS A 102 -4.18 -5.63 -7.52
CA LYS A 102 -4.68 -4.68 -6.51
C LYS A 102 -4.95 -5.37 -5.17
N TYR A 103 -5.63 -6.53 -5.17
CA TYR A 103 -5.86 -7.30 -3.93
C TYR A 103 -4.54 -7.80 -3.31
N ALA A 104 -3.64 -8.34 -4.13
CA ALA A 104 -2.32 -8.80 -3.67
C ALA A 104 -1.50 -7.65 -3.06
N TRP A 105 -1.53 -6.48 -3.68
CA TRP A 105 -0.85 -5.27 -3.19
C TRP A 105 -1.39 -4.82 -1.83
N ARG A 106 -2.71 -4.77 -1.66
CA ARG A 106 -3.32 -4.46 -0.34
C ARG A 106 -2.96 -5.50 0.72
N GLY A 107 -2.93 -6.77 0.34
CA GLY A 107 -2.45 -7.86 1.20
C GLY A 107 -1.00 -7.65 1.64
N LEU A 108 -0.11 -7.31 0.70
CA LEU A 108 1.29 -6.99 0.96
C LEU A 108 1.44 -5.82 1.93
N CYS A 109 0.78 -4.68 1.68
CA CYS A 109 0.80 -3.53 2.58
C CYS A 109 0.36 -3.93 3.99
N THR A 110 -0.73 -4.70 4.10
CA THR A 110 -1.24 -5.18 5.39
C THR A 110 -0.25 -6.07 6.10
N ALA A 111 0.40 -7.00 5.39
CA ALA A 111 1.40 -7.90 5.95
C ALA A 111 2.64 -7.14 6.45
N LEU A 112 3.12 -6.15 5.68
CA LEU A 112 4.26 -5.32 6.05
C LEU A 112 3.97 -4.47 7.29
N VAL A 113 2.80 -3.82 7.37
CA VAL A 113 2.41 -3.05 8.57
C VAL A 113 2.25 -3.96 9.79
N ARG A 114 1.64 -5.14 9.62
CA ARG A 114 1.52 -6.14 10.69
C ARG A 114 2.89 -6.56 11.22
N TRP A 115 3.82 -6.84 10.32
CA TRP A 115 5.20 -7.18 10.70
C TRP A 115 5.85 -6.02 11.44
N TRP A 116 5.67 -4.79 10.95
CA TRP A 116 6.25 -3.58 11.53
C TRP A 116 5.76 -3.28 12.95
N ILE A 117 4.51 -3.60 13.29
CA ILE A 117 3.99 -3.47 14.67
C ILE A 117 4.84 -4.28 15.66
N ASN A 118 5.29 -5.47 15.25
CA ASN A 118 6.12 -6.35 16.09
C ASN A 118 7.61 -5.96 16.10
N HIS A 119 8.00 -4.91 15.37
CA HIS A 119 9.38 -4.44 15.25
C HIS A 119 9.43 -2.92 15.51
N PRO A 120 9.20 -2.47 16.77
CA PRO A 120 9.11 -1.07 17.16
C PRO A 120 10.35 -0.25 16.79
N ASP A 121 11.52 -0.88 16.80
CA ASP A 121 12.83 -0.30 16.51
C ASP A 121 13.03 0.13 15.05
N GLN A 122 12.23 -0.40 14.12
CA GLN A 122 12.34 -0.08 12.71
C GLN A 122 11.67 1.28 12.42
N SER A 123 12.38 2.18 11.77
CA SER A 123 11.84 3.45 11.26
C SER A 123 11.07 3.25 9.94
N PRO A 124 10.29 4.25 9.48
CA PRO A 124 9.71 4.23 8.14
C PRO A 124 10.74 4.08 7.02
N GLU A 125 11.93 4.68 7.20
CA GLU A 125 13.03 4.56 6.26
C GLU A 125 13.57 3.13 6.23
N ASP A 126 13.81 2.50 7.39
CA ASP A 126 14.26 1.11 7.46
C ASP A 126 13.29 0.16 6.77
N MET A 127 11.99 0.37 6.97
CA MET A 127 10.93 -0.38 6.30
C MET A 127 10.94 -0.18 4.78
N THR A 128 11.15 1.04 4.32
CA THR A 128 11.26 1.36 2.88
C THR A 128 12.47 0.68 2.25
N GLN A 129 13.64 0.80 2.87
CA GLN A 129 14.87 0.15 2.41
C GLN A 129 14.74 -1.38 2.43
N ARG A 130 14.04 -1.95 3.44
CA ARG A 130 13.71 -3.38 3.50
C ARG A 130 12.84 -3.80 2.31
N CYS A 131 11.82 -3.04 1.96
CA CYS A 131 10.99 -3.33 0.79
C CYS A 131 11.81 -3.26 -0.51
N ALA A 132 12.71 -2.29 -0.64
CA ALA A 132 13.60 -2.20 -1.80
C ALA A 132 14.47 -3.45 -1.96
N ARG A 133 15.06 -3.95 -0.85
CA ARG A 133 15.84 -5.20 -0.86
C ARG A 133 15.00 -6.42 -1.22
N ILE A 134 13.78 -6.52 -0.67
CA ILE A 134 12.85 -7.63 -0.95
C ILE A 134 12.45 -7.63 -2.44
N PHE A 135 12.07 -6.48 -3.00
CA PHE A 135 11.68 -6.38 -4.41
C PHE A 135 12.84 -6.69 -5.36
N ALA A 136 14.06 -6.23 -5.04
CA ALA A 136 15.25 -6.59 -5.80
C ALA A 136 15.50 -8.10 -5.80
N ALA A 137 15.36 -8.76 -4.64
CA ALA A 137 15.50 -10.21 -4.51
C ALA A 137 14.40 -10.97 -5.27
N ALA A 138 13.14 -10.52 -5.17
CA ALA A 138 12.01 -11.14 -5.87
C ALA A 138 12.18 -11.07 -7.40
N ARG A 139 12.66 -9.93 -7.93
CA ARG A 139 13.00 -9.78 -9.34
C ARG A 139 14.12 -10.74 -9.77
N ALA A 140 15.13 -10.94 -8.92
CA ALA A 140 16.21 -11.88 -9.22
C ALA A 140 15.71 -13.33 -9.30
N ILE A 141 14.76 -13.73 -8.45
CA ILE A 141 14.15 -15.07 -8.47
C ILE A 141 13.41 -15.30 -9.79
N GLY A 142 12.60 -14.34 -10.24
CA GLY A 142 11.87 -14.46 -11.51
C GLY A 142 12.81 -14.60 -12.72
N LEU A 143 13.92 -13.87 -12.73
CA LEU A 143 14.92 -13.94 -13.82
C LEU A 143 15.70 -15.26 -13.84
N THR A 144 15.81 -15.96 -12.70
CA THR A 144 16.49 -17.27 -12.65
C THR A 144 15.62 -18.43 -13.13
N ASP A 145 14.29 -18.30 -13.12
CA ASP A 145 13.37 -19.34 -13.62
C ASP A 145 13.26 -19.32 -15.16
N ASP A 146 13.48 -18.18 -15.82
CA ASP A 146 13.50 -18.07 -17.29
C ASP A 146 14.70 -18.79 -17.96
N GLY A 147 15.67 -19.28 -17.16
CA GLY A 147 16.88 -19.96 -17.64
C GLY A 147 16.76 -21.48 -17.85
N HIS A 148 15.57 -22.07 -17.68
CA HIS A 148 15.34 -23.53 -17.78
C HIS A 148 14.38 -23.95 -18.91
N ALA A 149 14.17 -23.13 -19.94
CA ALA A 149 13.40 -23.50 -21.14
C ALA A 149 14.31 -23.90 -22.31
#